data_AF-A0AAJ8MLS9-F1
#
_entry.id   AF-A0AAJ8MLS9-F1
#
_cell.length_a   1.000
_cell.length_b   1.000
_cell.length_c   1.000
_cell.angle_alpha   90.00
_cell.angle_beta   90.00
_cell.angle_gamma   90.00
#
_symmetry.space_group_name_H-M   'P 1'
#
loop_
_entity.id
_entity.type
_entity.pdbx_description
1 polymer ?
#
loop_
_entity_poly.entity_id
_entity_poly.type
_entity_poly.pdbx_seq_one_letter_code
_entity_poly.pdbx_strand_id
1 'polypeptide(L)'
;MVEPTNKKRKLEPINGHGQPALAKQESFSAVLEQLEAEEDASGDSIETSAAWPRPAAPKLNTQRDSIAFQQIELEEASEPKHGPTIRLFGVTERGNSVLAHVHGFKPYFYVAAPQGFLNKDLEPLKDKINQMSFGLTVTNCAIFNRRSLWGYRGDETVPFIKITCADPKGIPKVKDEHLFSILGTMCRLG
;
A
#
# COMPACT_ATOMS: atom_id res chain seq x y z
N MET A 1 -30.95 21.48 -12.44
CA MET A 1 -31.50 21.71 -13.81
C MET A 1 -31.57 23.20 -14.04
N VAL A 2 -30.59 23.77 -14.72
CA VAL A 2 -30.67 25.12 -15.32
C VAL A 2 -29.99 25.02 -16.67
N GLU A 3 -30.79 25.06 -17.71
CA GLU A 3 -30.39 24.99 -19.11
C GLU A 3 -30.03 26.40 -19.58
N PRO A 4 -28.82 26.66 -20.12
CA PRO A 4 -28.50 27.99 -20.63
C PRO A 4 -29.09 28.15 -22.03
N THR A 5 -30.01 29.11 -22.13
CA THR A 5 -30.72 29.52 -23.34
C THR A 5 -29.79 30.20 -24.34
N ASN A 6 -29.71 29.67 -25.56
CA ASN A 6 -28.98 30.33 -26.65
C ASN A 6 -29.92 31.25 -27.45
N LYS A 7 -29.72 32.57 -27.28
CA LYS A 7 -30.47 33.62 -27.99
C LYS A 7 -30.13 33.61 -29.48
N LYS A 8 -31.09 33.26 -30.33
CA LYS A 8 -31.00 33.40 -31.79
C LYS A 8 -30.96 34.88 -32.17
N ARG A 9 -29.86 35.37 -32.75
CA ARG A 9 -29.83 36.64 -33.49
C ARG A 9 -30.31 36.38 -34.92
N LYS A 10 -31.32 37.13 -35.34
CA LYS A 10 -31.86 37.16 -36.70
C LYS A 10 -30.97 38.09 -37.54
N LEU A 11 -30.38 37.58 -38.61
CA LEU A 11 -29.69 38.37 -39.63
C LEU A 11 -30.42 38.17 -40.96
N GLU A 12 -30.71 39.28 -41.64
CA GLU A 12 -31.44 39.35 -42.90
C GLU A 12 -30.60 38.84 -44.09
N PRO A 13 -31.22 38.42 -45.22
CA PRO A 13 -30.48 37.88 -46.35
C PRO A 13 -30.00 39.01 -47.27
N ILE A 14 -28.68 39.10 -47.51
CA ILE A 14 -28.12 39.86 -48.63
C ILE A 14 -27.62 38.88 -49.68
N ASN A 15 -28.18 39.02 -50.87
CA ASN A 15 -27.90 38.28 -52.09
C ASN A 15 -26.60 38.81 -52.72
N GLY A 16 -25.60 37.96 -52.98
CA GLY A 16 -24.48 38.33 -53.86
C GLY A 16 -23.17 37.56 -53.68
N HIS A 17 -22.89 36.66 -54.63
CA HIS A 17 -21.58 36.22 -55.12
C HIS A 17 -20.60 35.48 -54.16
N GLY A 18 -20.60 34.15 -54.32
CA GLY A 18 -19.42 33.27 -54.35
C GLY A 18 -18.41 33.35 -53.21
N GLN A 19 -18.63 32.57 -52.15
CA GLN A 19 -17.58 32.15 -51.22
C GLN A 19 -17.60 30.61 -51.07
N PRO A 20 -16.44 29.95 -51.03
CA PRO A 20 -16.37 28.50 -50.90
C PRO A 20 -17.06 28.05 -49.62
N ALA A 21 -17.85 26.98 -49.71
CA ALA A 21 -18.55 26.40 -48.57
C ALA A 21 -17.57 26.16 -47.42
N LEU A 22 -17.75 26.89 -46.32
CA LEU A 22 -17.03 26.63 -45.07
C LEU A 22 -17.33 25.18 -44.69
N ALA A 23 -16.28 24.36 -44.64
CA ALA A 23 -16.35 22.98 -44.18
C ALA A 23 -17.11 22.95 -42.86
N LYS A 24 -18.25 22.26 -42.87
CA LYS A 24 -19.14 22.10 -41.73
C LYS A 24 -18.34 21.33 -40.68
N GLN A 25 -17.80 22.03 -39.70
CA GLN A 25 -17.13 21.40 -38.56
C GLN A 25 -18.18 20.50 -37.90
N GLU A 26 -17.93 19.20 -37.89
CA GLU A 26 -18.85 18.25 -37.29
C GLU A 26 -19.00 18.54 -35.80
N SER A 27 -20.21 18.32 -35.28
CA SER A 27 -20.50 18.50 -33.86
C SER A 27 -19.56 17.62 -33.05
N PHE A 28 -19.01 18.13 -31.95
CA PHE A 28 -18.15 17.36 -31.03
C PHE A 28 -18.79 16.02 -30.61
N SER A 29 -20.12 16.01 -30.45
CA SER A 29 -20.88 14.79 -30.16
C SER A 29 -20.88 13.78 -31.30
N ALA A 30 -20.89 14.23 -32.55
CA ALA A 30 -20.85 13.35 -33.73
C ALA A 30 -19.43 12.75 -33.89
N VAL A 31 -18.39 13.52 -33.61
CA VAL A 31 -17.01 13.02 -33.61
C VAL A 31 -16.80 11.99 -32.51
N LEU A 32 -17.37 12.18 -31.32
CA LEU A 32 -17.31 11.19 -30.23
C LEU A 32 -18.05 9.89 -30.58
N GLU A 33 -19.28 9.99 -31.10
CA GLU A 33 -20.08 8.82 -31.49
C GLU A 33 -19.40 8.04 -32.61
N GLN A 34 -18.71 8.73 -33.53
CA GLN A 34 -17.92 8.09 -34.56
C GLN A 34 -16.68 7.38 -34.00
N LEU A 35 -15.98 7.98 -33.03
CA LEU A 35 -14.83 7.34 -32.37
C LEU A 35 -15.26 6.11 -31.56
N GLU A 36 -16.37 6.17 -30.81
CA GLU A 36 -16.92 5.03 -30.07
C GLU A 36 -17.31 3.88 -31.03
N ALA A 37 -17.93 4.19 -32.16
CA ALA A 37 -18.29 3.20 -33.18
C ALA A 37 -17.07 2.58 -33.89
N GLU A 38 -15.99 3.34 -34.07
CA GLU A 38 -14.72 2.86 -34.63
C GLU A 38 -13.92 2.00 -33.62
N GLU A 39 -14.03 2.28 -32.31
CA GLU A 39 -13.47 1.45 -31.23
C GLU A 39 -14.13 0.07 -31.17
N ASP A 40 -15.47 0.00 -31.23
CA ASP A 40 -16.21 -1.28 -31.19
C ASP A 40 -15.96 -2.16 -32.42
N ALA A 41 -15.69 -1.55 -33.58
CA ALA A 41 -15.44 -2.26 -34.84
C ALA A 41 -14.00 -2.79 -34.98
N SER A 42 -13.02 -2.10 -34.37
CA SER A 42 -11.60 -2.48 -34.42
C SER A 42 -11.20 -3.45 -33.30
N GLY A 43 -11.99 -3.54 -32.24
CA GLY A 43 -11.70 -4.38 -31.06
C GLY A 43 -10.58 -3.82 -30.17
N ASP A 44 -9.96 -2.71 -30.58
CA ASP A 44 -9.03 -1.92 -29.79
C ASP A 44 -9.82 -0.82 -29.07
N SER A 45 -10.44 -1.16 -27.95
CA SER A 45 -11.00 -0.16 -27.04
C SER A 45 -9.86 0.70 -26.49
N ILE A 46 -9.95 2.03 -26.59
CA ILE A 46 -8.94 2.97 -26.07
C ILE A 46 -8.89 2.92 -24.54
N GLU A 47 -10.00 2.57 -23.89
CA GLU A 47 -10.10 2.39 -22.44
C GLU A 47 -9.51 1.06 -21.95
N THR A 48 -9.40 0.06 -22.82
CA THR A 48 -8.62 -1.14 -22.54
C THR A 48 -7.19 -0.94 -23.03
N SER A 49 -6.21 -1.32 -22.23
CA SER A 49 -4.78 -1.18 -22.50
C SER A 49 -4.24 -1.94 -23.74
N ALA A 50 -5.12 -2.42 -24.63
CA ALA A 50 -4.79 -3.14 -25.85
C ALA A 50 -4.11 -2.24 -26.90
N ALA A 51 -4.53 -0.97 -27.01
CA ALA A 51 -4.00 -0.05 -28.01
C ALA A 51 -2.50 0.28 -27.83
N TRP A 52 -1.97 0.21 -26.60
CA TRP A 52 -0.59 0.57 -26.28
C TRP A 52 0.03 -0.40 -25.25
N PRO A 53 0.36 -1.64 -25.66
CA PRO A 53 0.89 -2.63 -24.75
C PRO A 53 2.30 -2.23 -24.30
N ARG A 54 2.64 -2.63 -23.06
CA ARG A 54 4.01 -2.54 -22.58
C ARG A 54 4.93 -3.45 -23.40
N PRO A 55 6.26 -3.17 -23.42
CA PRO A 55 7.23 -4.09 -23.98
C PRO A 55 7.07 -5.50 -23.39
N ALA A 56 7.32 -6.52 -24.21
CA ALA A 56 7.28 -7.90 -23.76
C ALA A 56 8.34 -8.15 -22.67
N ALA A 57 7.94 -8.84 -21.61
CA ALA A 57 8.85 -9.17 -20.53
C ALA A 57 10.01 -10.06 -21.04
N PRO A 58 11.26 -9.79 -20.61
CA PRO A 58 12.39 -10.63 -20.98
C PRO A 58 12.23 -12.04 -20.40
N LYS A 59 12.80 -13.05 -21.06
CA LYS A 59 12.92 -14.40 -20.50
C LYS A 59 13.89 -14.35 -19.32
N LEU A 60 13.40 -14.60 -18.10
CA LEU A 60 14.18 -14.54 -16.87
C LEU A 60 14.57 -15.95 -16.39
N ASN A 61 15.81 -16.09 -15.95
CA ASN A 61 16.32 -17.25 -15.22
C ASN A 61 16.53 -16.88 -13.75
N THR A 62 15.75 -17.50 -12.87
CA THR A 62 15.74 -17.23 -11.42
C THR A 62 17.08 -17.49 -10.70
N GLN A 63 17.99 -18.26 -11.31
CA GLN A 63 19.28 -18.61 -10.71
C GLN A 63 20.43 -17.68 -11.14
N ARG A 64 20.22 -16.85 -12.17
CA ARG A 64 21.29 -16.04 -12.78
C ARG A 64 20.92 -14.57 -12.91
N ASP A 65 19.66 -14.28 -13.16
CA ASP A 65 19.22 -12.93 -13.51
C ASP A 65 18.73 -12.18 -12.27
N SER A 66 19.20 -10.94 -12.11
CA SER A 66 18.70 -10.00 -11.11
C SER A 66 17.58 -9.15 -11.68
N ILE A 67 16.57 -8.84 -10.87
CA ILE A 67 15.50 -7.90 -11.22
C ILE A 67 15.73 -6.58 -10.49
N ALA A 68 16.06 -5.54 -11.24
CA ALA A 68 16.15 -4.16 -10.74
C ALA A 68 14.95 -3.35 -11.25
N PHE A 69 14.23 -2.72 -10.33
CA PHE A 69 13.05 -1.93 -10.65
C PHE A 69 12.88 -0.79 -9.65
N GLN A 70 12.25 0.29 -10.09
CA GLN A 70 11.84 1.37 -9.22
C GLN A 70 10.45 1.06 -8.64
N GLN A 71 10.37 0.99 -7.32
CA GLN A 71 9.10 0.86 -6.62
C GLN A 71 8.32 2.18 -6.68
N ILE A 72 6.99 2.06 -6.82
CA ILE A 72 6.05 3.18 -6.94
C ILE A 72 5.00 3.11 -5.82
N GLU A 73 4.46 1.92 -5.59
CA GLU A 73 3.40 1.70 -4.60
C GLU A 73 3.71 0.47 -3.73
N LEU A 74 3.14 0.46 -2.52
CA LEU A 74 3.27 -0.61 -1.55
C LEU A 74 1.89 -0.94 -0.99
N GLU A 75 1.57 -2.22 -0.95
CA GLU A 75 0.33 -2.73 -0.36
C GLU A 75 0.67 -3.79 0.72
N GLU A 76 -0.02 -3.72 1.86
CA GLU A 76 0.00 -4.77 2.87
C GLU A 76 -1.06 -5.83 2.55
N ALA A 77 -0.63 -7.08 2.42
CA ALA A 77 -1.50 -8.21 2.16
C ALA A 77 -1.25 -9.33 3.18
N SER A 78 -2.14 -10.32 3.22
CA SER A 78 -1.95 -11.55 3.98
C SER A 78 -2.18 -12.74 3.05
N GLU A 79 -1.14 -13.56 2.89
CA GLU A 79 -1.21 -14.75 2.05
C GLU A 79 -1.38 -16.02 2.90
N PRO A 80 -2.24 -16.98 2.50
CA PRO A 80 -2.51 -18.18 3.31
C PRO A 80 -1.26 -18.99 3.67
N LYS A 81 -0.26 -19.02 2.78
CA LYS A 81 0.97 -19.81 2.96
C LYS A 81 2.08 -19.03 3.68
N HIS A 82 2.15 -17.73 3.47
CA HIS A 82 3.30 -16.91 3.89
C HIS A 82 2.99 -15.94 5.04
N GLY A 83 1.70 -15.76 5.39
CA GLY A 83 1.26 -14.78 6.38
C GLY A 83 1.36 -13.34 5.85
N PRO A 84 1.63 -12.36 6.73
CA PRO A 84 1.80 -10.97 6.32
C PRO A 84 2.84 -10.83 5.22
N THR A 85 2.44 -10.21 4.12
CA THR A 85 3.23 -10.06 2.91
C THR A 85 3.15 -8.62 2.45
N ILE A 86 4.29 -8.07 2.05
CA ILE A 86 4.36 -6.73 1.47
C ILE A 86 4.43 -6.89 -0.04
N ARG A 87 3.48 -6.29 -0.75
CA ARG A 87 3.47 -6.24 -2.21
C ARG A 87 4.07 -4.93 -2.67
N LEU A 88 5.11 -5.02 -3.47
CA LEU A 88 5.77 -3.86 -4.08
C LEU A 88 5.41 -3.81 -5.55
N PHE A 89 4.82 -2.70 -5.98
CA PHE A 89 4.52 -2.44 -7.37
C PHE A 89 5.55 -1.47 -7.94
N GLY A 90 5.99 -1.69 -9.16
CA GLY A 90 6.95 -0.81 -9.80
C GLY A 90 7.24 -1.12 -11.25
N VAL A 91 8.27 -0.47 -11.78
CA VAL A 91 8.68 -0.59 -13.18
C VAL A 91 10.19 -0.77 -13.30
N THR A 92 10.60 -1.66 -14.20
CA THR A 92 12.02 -1.82 -14.59
C THR A 92 12.47 -0.65 -15.48
N GLU A 93 13.78 -0.46 -15.62
CA GLU A 93 14.37 0.50 -16.59
C GLU A 93 13.86 0.28 -18.02
N ARG A 94 13.54 -0.97 -18.38
CA ARG A 94 13.03 -1.35 -19.70
C ARG A 94 11.52 -1.17 -19.87
N GLY A 95 10.83 -0.60 -18.88
CA GLY A 95 9.38 -0.33 -18.94
C GLY A 95 8.45 -1.49 -18.59
N ASN A 96 9.00 -2.65 -18.16
CA ASN A 96 8.19 -3.77 -17.68
C ASN A 96 7.67 -3.49 -16.27
N SER A 97 6.37 -3.76 -16.03
CA SER A 97 5.77 -3.72 -14.70
C SER A 97 6.23 -4.90 -13.85
N VAL A 98 6.43 -4.67 -12.56
CA VAL A 98 6.87 -5.67 -11.58
C VAL A 98 5.92 -5.65 -10.38
N LEU A 99 5.49 -6.85 -9.97
CA LEU A 99 4.90 -7.11 -8.66
C LEU A 99 5.86 -8.02 -7.90
N ALA A 100 6.45 -7.52 -6.82
CA ALA A 100 7.32 -8.29 -5.94
C ALA A 100 6.61 -8.57 -4.62
N HIS A 101 6.53 -9.85 -4.24
CA HIS A 101 6.04 -10.28 -2.93
C HIS A 101 7.21 -10.44 -1.96
N VAL A 102 7.19 -9.66 -0.87
CA VAL A 102 8.20 -9.72 0.19
C VAL A 102 7.58 -10.42 1.40
N HIS A 103 8.18 -11.56 1.77
CA HIS A 103 7.73 -12.41 2.87
C HIS A 103 8.74 -12.41 4.03
N GLY A 104 8.30 -12.89 5.20
CA GLY A 104 9.18 -13.12 6.35
C GLY A 104 9.40 -11.91 7.25
N PHE A 105 8.77 -10.77 6.94
CA PHE A 105 8.73 -9.62 7.84
C PHE A 105 7.61 -9.79 8.87
N LYS A 106 7.96 -9.81 10.16
CA LYS A 106 7.01 -9.87 11.25
C LYS A 106 6.91 -8.52 11.96
N PRO A 107 5.70 -7.99 12.19
CA PRO A 107 5.53 -6.73 12.89
C PRO A 107 6.02 -6.82 14.33
N TYR A 108 6.61 -5.74 14.84
CA TYR A 108 7.09 -5.67 16.21
C TYR A 108 6.98 -4.25 16.78
N PHE A 109 7.06 -4.16 18.09
CA PHE A 109 7.16 -2.89 18.80
C PHE A 109 8.02 -3.03 20.06
N TYR A 110 8.38 -1.89 20.63
CA TYR A 110 9.21 -1.81 21.83
C TYR A 110 8.42 -1.22 22.99
N VAL A 111 8.63 -1.74 24.19
CA VAL A 111 8.16 -1.16 25.46
C VAL A 111 9.29 -1.12 26.46
N ALA A 112 9.28 -0.13 27.36
CA ALA A 112 10.28 -0.06 28.42
C ALA A 112 10.18 -1.31 29.30
N ALA A 113 11.33 -1.95 29.57
CA ALA A 113 11.36 -3.07 30.49
C ALA A 113 11.13 -2.54 31.92
N PRO A 114 10.26 -3.17 32.72
CA PRO A 114 10.13 -2.82 34.12
C PRO A 114 11.44 -3.07 34.90
N GLN A 115 11.60 -2.40 36.03
CA GLN A 115 12.80 -2.57 36.85
C GLN A 115 12.89 -4.02 37.34
N GLY A 116 14.07 -4.64 37.19
CA GLY A 116 14.30 -6.04 37.57
C GLY A 116 13.79 -7.08 36.56
N PHE A 117 13.29 -6.67 35.39
CA PHE A 117 12.87 -7.60 34.33
C PHE A 117 14.09 -8.30 33.71
N LEU A 118 14.08 -9.63 33.69
CA LEU A 118 15.20 -10.48 33.24
C LEU A 118 14.79 -11.37 32.07
N ASN A 119 15.78 -11.97 31.40
CA ASN A 119 15.54 -12.87 30.27
C ASN A 119 14.64 -14.08 30.62
N LYS A 120 14.67 -14.52 31.89
CA LYS A 120 13.81 -15.61 32.39
C LYS A 120 12.31 -15.26 32.36
N ASP A 121 11.98 -13.97 32.35
CA ASP A 121 10.61 -13.46 32.41
C ASP A 121 9.97 -13.30 31.02
N LEU A 122 10.75 -13.51 29.93
CA LEU A 122 10.31 -13.34 28.55
C LEU A 122 9.28 -14.39 28.10
N GLU A 123 9.53 -15.67 28.37
CA GLU A 123 8.59 -16.75 28.03
C GLU A 123 7.29 -16.62 28.86
N PRO A 124 7.32 -16.43 30.19
CA PRO A 124 6.12 -16.17 30.98
C PRO A 124 5.30 -14.98 30.48
N LEU A 125 5.97 -13.88 30.07
CA LEU A 125 5.31 -12.71 29.49
C LEU A 125 4.59 -13.06 28.18
N LYS A 126 5.28 -13.74 27.26
CA LYS A 126 4.75 -14.17 25.97
C LYS A 126 3.52 -15.08 26.15
N ASP A 127 3.62 -16.07 27.03
CA ASP A 127 2.53 -17.01 27.29
C ASP A 127 1.31 -16.29 27.87
N LYS A 128 1.51 -15.39 28.84
CA LYS A 128 0.43 -14.62 29.45
C LYS A 128 -0.27 -13.70 28.45
N ILE A 129 0.49 -13.05 27.55
CA ILE A 129 -0.09 -12.22 26.49
C ILE A 129 -0.93 -13.08 25.54
N ASN A 130 -0.42 -14.23 25.09
CA ASN A 130 -1.14 -15.10 24.17
C ASN A 130 -2.39 -15.73 24.80
N GLN A 131 -2.37 -16.02 26.10
CA GLN A 131 -3.55 -16.47 26.85
C GLN A 131 -4.67 -15.42 26.88
N MET A 132 -4.33 -14.14 27.09
CA MET A 132 -5.33 -13.06 27.13
C MET A 132 -5.80 -12.62 25.74
N SER A 133 -4.92 -12.62 24.74
CA SER A 133 -5.21 -12.07 23.41
C SER A 133 -6.01 -13.03 22.50
N PHE A 134 -6.60 -14.10 23.06
CA PHE A 134 -7.35 -15.15 22.36
C PHE A 134 -6.67 -15.64 21.06
N GLY A 135 -5.39 -16.01 21.15
CA GLY A 135 -4.66 -16.59 20.02
C GLY A 135 -3.14 -16.44 20.14
N LEU A 136 -2.41 -17.10 19.24
CA LEU A 136 -0.94 -17.04 19.14
C LEU A 136 -0.48 -15.75 18.44
N THR A 137 -0.82 -14.61 19.04
CA THR A 137 -0.56 -13.28 18.46
C THR A 137 0.91 -12.89 18.59
N VAL A 138 1.56 -13.22 19.71
CA VAL A 138 2.97 -12.94 19.97
C VAL A 138 3.81 -14.17 19.65
N THR A 139 4.81 -13.98 18.78
CA THR A 139 5.71 -15.04 18.33
C THR A 139 7.04 -15.02 19.08
N ASN A 140 7.53 -13.85 19.50
CA ASN A 140 8.82 -13.72 20.16
C ASN A 140 8.86 -12.47 21.05
N CYS A 141 9.58 -12.56 22.18
CA CYS A 141 9.91 -11.47 23.07
C CYS A 141 11.43 -11.47 23.33
N ALA A 142 12.07 -10.30 23.26
CA ALA A 142 13.52 -10.19 23.51
C ALA A 142 13.89 -8.84 24.12
N ILE A 143 14.93 -8.81 24.95
CA ILE A 143 15.41 -7.58 25.60
C ILE A 143 16.48 -6.92 24.73
N PHE A 144 16.37 -5.60 24.55
CA PHE A 144 17.33 -4.76 23.85
C PHE A 144 17.58 -3.48 24.62
N ASN A 145 18.85 -3.14 24.84
CA ASN A 145 19.23 -1.84 25.38
C ASN A 145 19.06 -0.77 24.30
N ARG A 146 18.20 0.22 24.56
CA ARG A 146 17.82 1.30 23.64
C ARG A 146 17.62 2.60 24.42
N ARG A 147 17.41 3.70 23.71
CA ARG A 147 17.11 5.01 24.31
C ARG A 147 15.83 5.58 23.73
N SER A 148 15.11 6.34 24.55
CA SER A 148 13.99 7.15 24.06
C SER A 148 14.53 8.25 23.15
N LEU A 149 13.81 8.55 22.06
CA LEU A 149 14.09 9.72 21.23
C LEU A 149 13.60 11.02 21.89
N TRP A 150 12.71 10.92 22.89
CA TRP A 150 12.14 12.07 23.57
C TRP A 150 13.05 12.58 24.69
N GLY A 151 13.62 13.76 24.48
CA GLY A 151 14.50 14.44 25.43
C GLY A 151 15.90 13.83 25.47
N TYR A 152 16.91 14.68 25.64
CA TYR A 152 18.28 14.23 25.86
C TYR A 152 18.50 13.99 27.36
N ARG A 153 18.88 12.77 27.72
CA ARG A 153 19.17 12.35 29.11
C ARG A 153 20.58 11.77 29.27
N GLY A 154 21.46 12.06 28.32
CA GLY A 154 22.78 11.43 28.19
C GLY A 154 22.78 10.24 27.22
N ASP A 155 23.91 9.54 27.18
CA ASP A 155 24.16 8.41 26.27
C ASP A 155 23.80 7.04 26.86
N GLU A 156 23.27 7.02 28.09
CA GLU A 156 22.85 5.78 28.75
C GLU A 156 21.65 5.15 28.03
N THR A 157 21.77 3.84 27.80
CA THR A 157 20.68 3.03 27.25
C THR A 157 19.97 2.28 28.36
N VAL A 158 18.65 2.19 28.27
CA VAL A 158 17.81 1.44 29.21
C VAL A 158 17.25 0.18 28.52
N PRO A 159 16.90 -0.87 29.28
CA PRO A 159 16.33 -2.08 28.70
C PRO A 159 14.93 -1.81 28.14
N PHE A 160 14.71 -2.25 26.90
CA PHE A 160 13.40 -2.32 26.24
C PHE A 160 13.08 -3.76 25.86
N ILE A 161 11.82 -4.14 25.95
CA ILE A 161 11.31 -5.43 25.47
C ILE A 161 10.81 -5.23 24.04
N LYS A 162 11.40 -5.95 23.09
CA LYS A 162 10.90 -6.09 21.72
C LYS A 162 9.89 -7.23 21.70
N ILE A 163 8.64 -6.90 21.36
CA ILE A 163 7.56 -7.87 21.21
C ILE A 163 7.27 -8.02 19.71
N THR A 164 7.39 -9.23 19.19
CA THR A 164 7.19 -9.56 17.77
C THR A 164 5.87 -10.31 17.60
N CYS A 165 4.97 -9.76 16.80
CA CYS A 165 3.64 -10.30 16.54
C CYS A 165 3.61 -11.12 15.23
N ALA A 166 2.67 -12.04 15.14
CA ALA A 166 2.44 -12.84 13.93
C ALA A 166 1.80 -12.03 12.80
N ASP A 167 0.87 -11.12 13.13
CA ASP A 167 0.09 -10.33 12.16
C ASP A 167 0.02 -8.85 12.61
N PRO A 168 0.04 -7.87 11.68
CA PRO A 168 -0.08 -6.44 12.02
C PRO A 168 -1.33 -6.11 12.84
N LYS A 169 -2.44 -6.80 12.59
CA LYS A 169 -3.72 -6.65 13.32
C LYS A 169 -3.61 -7.04 14.80
N GLY A 170 -2.59 -7.80 15.16
CA GLY A 170 -2.30 -8.19 16.54
C GLY A 170 -1.68 -7.07 17.38
N ILE A 171 -1.01 -6.10 16.77
CA ILE A 171 -0.28 -5.05 17.51
C ILE A 171 -1.21 -4.23 18.42
N PRO A 172 -2.35 -3.68 17.95
CA PRO A 172 -3.19 -2.83 18.79
C PRO A 172 -3.75 -3.61 19.98
N LYS A 173 -4.20 -4.85 19.76
CA LYS A 173 -4.74 -5.72 20.81
C LYS A 173 -3.75 -5.96 21.95
N VAL A 174 -2.48 -6.26 21.59
CA VAL A 174 -1.44 -6.49 22.59
C VAL A 174 -1.10 -5.20 23.33
N LYS A 175 -0.95 -4.07 22.60
CA LYS A 175 -0.55 -2.79 23.20
C LYS A 175 -1.58 -2.23 24.17
N ASP A 176 -2.85 -2.25 23.80
CA ASP A 176 -3.86 -1.45 24.48
C ASP A 176 -4.53 -2.20 25.64
N GLU A 177 -4.87 -3.49 25.47
CA GLU A 177 -5.73 -4.17 26.44
C GLU A 177 -4.99 -4.90 27.56
N HIS A 178 -3.78 -5.39 27.30
CA HIS A 178 -3.18 -6.42 28.16
C HIS A 178 -1.77 -6.09 28.64
N LEU A 179 -0.96 -5.44 27.82
CA LEU A 179 0.48 -5.33 28.10
C LEU A 179 0.80 -4.52 29.37
N PHE A 180 0.18 -3.35 29.56
CA PHE A 180 0.46 -2.52 30.74
C PHE A 180 -0.06 -3.15 32.04
N SER A 181 -1.20 -3.84 31.99
CA SER A 181 -1.73 -4.58 33.14
C SER A 181 -0.80 -5.74 33.53
N ILE A 182 -0.32 -6.50 32.55
CA ILE A 182 0.60 -7.62 32.76
C ILE A 182 1.94 -7.14 33.35
N LEU A 183 2.56 -6.14 32.73
CA LEU A 183 3.84 -5.58 33.19
C LEU A 183 3.70 -4.96 34.59
N GLY A 184 2.59 -4.26 34.85
CA GLY A 184 2.29 -3.71 36.18
C GLY A 184 2.12 -4.78 37.25
N THR A 185 1.55 -5.94 36.90
CA THR A 185 1.40 -7.07 37.83
C THR A 185 2.73 -7.76 38.11
N MET A 186 3.55 -7.96 37.07
CA MET A 186 4.87 -8.59 37.21
C MET A 186 5.81 -7.76 38.10
N CYS A 187 5.71 -6.43 38.07
CA CYS A 187 6.48 -5.56 38.96
C CYS A 187 6.05 -5.62 40.44
N ARG A 188 4.80 -5.98 40.75
CA ARG A 188 4.31 -6.02 42.14
C ARG A 188 4.63 -7.32 42.87
N LEU A 189 5.09 -8.34 42.14
CA LEU A 189 5.40 -9.67 42.67
C LEU A 189 6.91 -9.89 42.89
N GLY A 190 7.74 -8.86 42.66
CA GLY A 190 9.19 -8.88 42.83
C GLY A 190 9.66 -8.04 44.01
#